data_AF-A0A839PH11-F1
#
_entry.id   AF-A0A839PH11-F1
#
_cell.length_a   1.000
_cell.length_b   1.000
_cell.length_c   1.000
_cell.angle_alpha   90.00
_cell.angle_beta   90.00
_cell.angle_gamma   90.00
#
_symmetry.space_group_name_H-M   'P 1'
#
loop_
_entity.id
_entity.type
_entity.pdbx_description
1 polymer ?
#
loop_
_entity_poly.entity_id
_entity_poly.type
_entity_poly.pdbx_seq_one_letter_code
_entity_poly.pdbx_strand_id
1 'polypeptide(L)'
;MILKLFSRKAKANEAITLGLYEAIVAAARQTCFYARFSVPDIPLGRYEMLSLHVFLAMHRLKGDNPALRAISQEIADEFFKDVDHSLRELGIGDQGVPKRMKKLARMFYGRIAAYEAAFAAETQEAFAAALTRNVRPDLEFWPGAAPLAAYAFEARDGLAALSDEELARGDIRFPDAERLALSQTA
;
A
#
# COMPACT_ATOMS: atom_id res chain seq x y z
N MET A 1 -32.41 -7.88 20.60
CA MET A 1 -32.03 -6.63 19.89
C MET A 1 -30.52 -6.44 19.79
N ILE A 2 -29.75 -6.69 20.86
CA ILE A 2 -28.29 -6.53 20.90
C ILE A 2 -27.54 -7.32 19.82
N LEU A 3 -27.87 -8.61 19.60
CA LEU A 3 -27.24 -9.45 18.57
C LEU A 3 -27.46 -8.92 17.12
N LYS A 4 -28.63 -8.35 16.83
CA LYS A 4 -28.92 -7.73 15.51
C LYS A 4 -28.16 -6.42 15.31
N LEU A 5 -27.87 -5.69 16.39
CA LEU A 5 -27.07 -4.47 16.35
C LEU A 5 -25.59 -4.78 16.10
N PHE A 6 -25.05 -5.82 16.76
CA PHE A 6 -23.69 -6.30 16.52
C PHE A 6 -23.50 -6.81 15.09
N SER A 7 -24.46 -7.58 14.56
CA SER A 7 -24.41 -8.06 13.17
C SER A 7 -24.42 -6.92 12.14
N ARG A 8 -25.24 -5.87 12.36
CA ARG A 8 -25.25 -4.69 11.48
C ARG A 8 -23.96 -3.90 11.54
N LYS A 9 -23.38 -3.72 12.73
CA LYS A 9 -22.10 -3.02 12.92
C LYS A 9 -20.94 -3.79 12.27
N ALA A 10 -20.90 -5.11 12.43
CA ALA A 10 -19.90 -5.96 11.79
C ALA A 10 -19.97 -5.86 10.26
N LYS A 11 -21.19 -5.93 9.68
CA LYS A 11 -21.39 -5.80 8.24
C LYS A 11 -21.02 -4.42 7.69
N ALA A 12 -21.28 -3.35 8.45
CA ALA A 12 -20.87 -2.00 8.07
C ALA A 12 -19.33 -1.86 8.06
N ASN A 13 -18.66 -2.39 9.08
CA ASN A 13 -17.20 -2.40 9.15
C ASN A 13 -16.58 -3.18 7.99
N GLU A 14 -17.13 -4.35 7.65
CA GLU A 14 -16.68 -5.15 6.51
C GLU A 14 -16.79 -4.38 5.18
N ALA A 15 -17.91 -3.68 4.96
CA ALA A 15 -18.09 -2.86 3.75
C ALA A 15 -17.11 -1.66 3.71
N ILE A 16 -16.84 -1.03 4.86
CA ILE A 16 -15.87 0.05 4.98
C ILE A 16 -14.46 -0.44 4.64
N THR A 17 -14.02 -1.55 5.24
CA THR A 17 -12.70 -2.14 5.00
C THR A 17 -12.55 -2.57 3.54
N LEU A 18 -13.57 -3.19 2.96
CA LEU A 18 -13.54 -3.58 1.55
C LEU A 18 -13.39 -2.34 0.65
N GLY A 19 -14.17 -1.29 0.88
CA GLY A 19 -14.07 -0.04 0.11
C GLY A 19 -12.69 0.63 0.23
N LEU A 20 -12.12 0.66 1.45
CA LEU A 20 -10.75 1.15 1.67
C LEU A 20 -9.73 0.33 0.89
N TYR A 21 -9.85 -1.00 0.95
CA TYR A 21 -8.92 -1.90 0.28
C TYR A 21 -9.03 -1.80 -1.25
N GLU A 22 -10.25 -1.71 -1.79
CA GLU A 22 -10.50 -1.46 -3.21
C GLU A 22 -9.87 -0.15 -3.69
N ALA A 23 -9.97 0.93 -2.90
CA ALA A 23 -9.33 2.20 -3.21
C ALA A 23 -7.80 2.11 -3.19
N ILE A 24 -7.22 1.36 -2.24
CA ILE A 24 -5.78 1.06 -2.19
C ILE A 24 -5.33 0.29 -3.43
N VAL A 25 -6.08 -0.75 -3.81
CA VAL A 25 -5.79 -1.57 -5.00
C VAL A 25 -5.91 -0.72 -6.28
N ALA A 26 -6.93 0.11 -6.39
CA ALA A 26 -7.11 1.03 -7.52
C ALA A 26 -5.94 2.01 -7.63
N ALA A 27 -5.51 2.59 -6.51
CA ALA A 27 -4.35 3.48 -6.47
C ALA A 27 -3.07 2.75 -6.93
N ALA A 28 -2.79 1.55 -6.42
CA ALA A 28 -1.63 0.75 -6.81
C ALA A 28 -1.61 0.34 -8.30
N ARG A 29 -2.76 0.39 -8.98
CA ARG A 29 -2.93 0.03 -10.41
C ARG A 29 -2.83 1.23 -11.35
N GLN A 30 -2.56 2.44 -10.87
CA GLN A 30 -2.34 3.59 -11.74
C GLN A 30 -1.24 3.30 -12.78
N THR A 31 -1.58 3.50 -14.05
CA THR A 31 -0.76 3.10 -15.21
C THR A 31 0.59 3.83 -15.27
N CYS A 32 0.66 5.05 -14.73
CA CYS A 32 1.87 5.87 -14.68
C CYS A 32 3.06 5.15 -14.01
N PHE A 33 2.82 4.35 -12.97
CA PHE A 33 3.91 3.63 -12.29
C PHE A 33 4.65 2.68 -13.22
N TYR A 34 3.90 1.97 -14.05
CA TYR A 34 4.44 0.96 -14.96
C TYR A 34 4.98 1.61 -16.24
N ALA A 35 4.25 2.58 -16.80
CA ALA A 35 4.57 3.19 -18.08
C ALA A 35 5.67 4.24 -18.02
N ARG A 36 5.65 5.11 -16.99
CA ARG A 36 6.57 6.25 -16.88
C ARG A 36 7.64 6.00 -15.83
N PHE A 37 7.27 5.47 -14.67
CA PHE A 37 8.24 5.26 -13.58
C PHE A 37 9.00 3.94 -13.74
N SER A 38 8.75 3.15 -14.78
CA SER A 38 9.49 1.92 -15.07
C SER A 38 9.43 0.87 -13.94
N VAL A 39 8.30 0.83 -13.22
CA VAL A 39 7.98 -0.30 -12.33
C VAL A 39 7.71 -1.52 -13.20
N PRO A 40 8.31 -2.69 -12.91
CA PRO A 40 8.10 -3.88 -13.74
C PRO A 40 6.64 -4.35 -13.69
N ASP A 41 5.97 -4.44 -14.84
CA ASP A 41 4.61 -4.98 -14.93
C ASP A 41 4.60 -6.53 -14.91
N ILE A 42 5.08 -7.08 -13.80
CA ILE A 42 5.13 -8.51 -13.48
C ILE A 42 4.57 -8.73 -12.07
N PRO A 43 4.21 -9.97 -11.66
CA PRO A 43 3.59 -10.21 -10.36
C PRO A 43 4.33 -9.57 -9.17
N LEU A 44 5.66 -9.64 -9.17
CA LEU A 44 6.45 -9.04 -8.09
C LEU A 44 6.40 -7.51 -8.12
N GLY A 45 6.43 -6.87 -9.29
CA GLY A 45 6.36 -5.40 -9.37
C GLY A 45 4.96 -4.86 -9.01
N ARG A 46 3.89 -5.58 -9.40
CA ARG A 46 2.52 -5.29 -8.93
C ARG A 46 2.40 -5.44 -7.41
N TYR A 47 3.01 -6.49 -6.84
CA TYR A 47 3.10 -6.68 -5.39
C TYR A 47 3.82 -5.50 -4.70
N GLU A 48 4.89 -4.96 -5.29
CA GLU A 48 5.58 -3.80 -4.72
C GLU A 48 4.68 -2.56 -4.68
N MET A 49 3.94 -2.28 -5.75
CA MET A 49 3.02 -1.14 -5.78
C MET A 49 1.90 -1.30 -4.77
N LEU A 50 1.29 -2.49 -4.69
CA LEU A 50 0.26 -2.76 -3.69
C LEU A 50 0.82 -2.64 -2.26
N SER A 51 2.01 -3.21 -2.02
CA SER A 51 2.69 -3.12 -0.72
C SER A 51 2.98 -1.68 -0.30
N LEU A 52 3.41 -0.81 -1.24
CA LEU A 52 3.65 0.60 -0.98
C LEU A 52 2.36 1.32 -0.56
N HIS A 53 1.25 1.09 -1.25
CA HIS A 53 -0.02 1.76 -0.95
C HIS A 53 -0.66 1.25 0.36
N VAL A 54 -0.56 -0.06 0.62
CA VAL A 54 -0.95 -0.64 1.91
C VAL A 54 -0.11 -0.03 3.04
N PHE A 55 1.21 0.09 2.84
CA PHE A 55 2.08 0.76 3.80
C PHE A 55 1.64 2.21 4.07
N LEU A 56 1.38 3.02 3.03
CA LEU A 56 0.92 4.40 3.18
C LEU A 56 -0.39 4.51 3.97
N ALA A 57 -1.35 3.63 3.69
CA ALA A 57 -2.61 3.56 4.43
C ALA A 57 -2.37 3.19 5.90
N MET A 58 -1.60 2.13 6.17
CA MET A 58 -1.27 1.71 7.53
C MET A 58 -0.49 2.77 8.30
N HIS A 59 0.41 3.49 7.63
CA HIS A 59 1.17 4.60 8.21
C HIS A 59 0.24 5.70 8.71
N ARG A 60 -0.79 6.08 7.91
CA ARG A 60 -1.82 7.03 8.34
C ARG A 60 -2.69 6.51 9.49
N LEU A 61 -3.02 5.22 9.49
CA LEU A 61 -3.91 4.62 10.49
C LEU A 61 -3.23 4.31 11.83
N LYS A 62 -1.91 4.50 11.92
CA LYS A 62 -1.13 4.27 13.14
C LYS A 62 -1.49 5.29 14.22
N GLY A 63 -1.65 4.82 15.46
CA GLY A 63 -1.92 5.67 16.62
C GLY A 63 -2.72 4.95 17.69
N ASP A 64 -3.26 5.74 18.62
CA ASP A 64 -3.98 5.22 19.80
C ASP A 64 -5.49 5.02 19.57
N ASN A 65 -6.02 5.45 18.42
CA ASN A 65 -7.43 5.27 18.09
C ASN A 65 -7.75 3.78 17.82
N PRO A 66 -8.55 3.10 18.68
CA PRO A 66 -8.79 1.67 18.54
C PRO A 66 -9.54 1.30 17.25
N ALA A 67 -10.39 2.19 16.73
CA ALA A 67 -11.13 1.94 15.51
C ALA A 67 -10.20 1.94 14.29
N LEU A 68 -9.30 2.92 14.19
CA LEU A 68 -8.31 2.98 13.10
C LEU A 68 -7.30 1.82 13.17
N ARG A 69 -6.91 1.41 14.38
CA ARG A 69 -6.06 0.23 14.57
C ARG A 69 -6.74 -1.05 14.07
N ALA A 70 -8.04 -1.22 14.33
CA ALA A 70 -8.79 -2.36 13.82
C ALA A 70 -8.85 -2.33 12.28
N ILE A 71 -9.16 -1.18 11.68
CA ILE A 71 -9.15 -1.00 10.22
C ILE A 71 -7.77 -1.32 9.62
N SER A 72 -6.68 -0.86 10.26
CA SER A 72 -5.32 -1.16 9.80
C SER A 72 -5.00 -2.65 9.83
N GLN A 73 -5.52 -3.41 10.80
CA GLN A 73 -5.36 -4.87 10.87
C GLN A 73 -6.17 -5.55 9.77
N GLU A 74 -7.41 -5.14 9.57
CA GLU A 74 -8.27 -5.72 8.53
C GLU A 74 -7.72 -5.46 7.11
N ILE A 75 -7.13 -4.29 6.85
CA ILE A 75 -6.42 -3.99 5.60
C ILE A 75 -5.22 -4.94 5.40
N ALA A 76 -4.44 -5.20 6.45
CA ALA A 76 -3.29 -6.10 6.37
C ALA A 76 -3.74 -7.55 6.12
N ASP A 77 -4.82 -7.99 6.77
CA ASP A 77 -5.40 -9.31 6.57
C ASP A 77 -5.91 -9.48 5.13
N GLU A 78 -6.62 -8.47 4.60
CA GLU A 78 -7.12 -8.50 3.22
C GLU A 78 -5.97 -8.48 2.20
N PHE A 79 -4.92 -7.70 2.46
CA PHE A 79 -3.69 -7.72 1.67
C PHE A 79 -3.07 -9.12 1.60
N PHE A 80 -2.93 -9.80 2.73
CA PHE A 80 -2.34 -11.15 2.71
C PHE A 80 -3.25 -12.21 2.10
N LYS A 81 -4.57 -12.05 2.16
CA LYS A 81 -5.51 -12.90 1.39
C LYS A 81 -5.37 -12.70 -0.12
N ASP A 82 -5.29 -11.45 -0.59
CA ASP A 82 -5.08 -11.14 -2.01
C ASP A 82 -3.75 -11.72 -2.51
N VAL A 83 -2.67 -11.57 -1.72
CA VAL A 83 -1.37 -12.16 -2.05
C VAL A 83 -1.44 -13.70 -2.10
N ASP A 84 -2.12 -14.35 -1.16
CA ASP A 84 -2.32 -15.81 -1.16
C ASP A 84 -3.09 -16.26 -2.41
N HIS A 85 -4.18 -15.56 -2.75
CA HIS A 85 -4.98 -15.81 -3.94
C HIS A 85 -4.15 -15.66 -5.22
N SER A 86 -3.43 -14.54 -5.36
CA SER A 86 -2.54 -14.25 -6.48
C SER A 86 -1.47 -15.34 -6.67
N LEU A 87 -0.90 -15.90 -5.59
CA LEU A 87 0.04 -17.01 -5.71
C LEU A 87 -0.62 -18.27 -6.30
N ARG A 88 -1.83 -18.59 -5.87
CA ARG A 88 -2.59 -19.76 -6.35
C ARG A 88 -2.98 -19.61 -7.81
N GLU A 89 -3.39 -18.42 -8.22
CA GLU A 89 -3.69 -18.09 -9.63
C GLU A 89 -2.47 -18.26 -10.54
N LEU A 90 -1.26 -18.02 -10.02
CA LEU A 90 0.01 -18.30 -10.71
C LEU A 90 0.39 -19.79 -10.74
N GLY A 91 -0.52 -20.69 -10.37
CA GLY A 91 -0.31 -22.15 -10.39
C GLY A 91 0.54 -22.68 -9.24
N ILE A 92 0.76 -21.89 -8.19
CA ILE A 92 1.51 -22.34 -7.01
C ILE A 92 0.55 -23.17 -6.16
N GLY A 93 0.78 -24.49 -6.13
CA GLY A 93 -0.05 -25.42 -5.36
C GLY A 93 0.11 -25.27 -3.84
N ASP A 94 -0.80 -25.91 -3.09
CA ASP A 94 -0.94 -25.81 -1.63
C ASP A 94 0.35 -26.05 -0.84
N GLN A 95 1.24 -26.92 -1.33
CA GLN A 95 2.52 -27.20 -0.68
C GLN A 95 3.52 -26.02 -0.81
N GLY A 96 3.41 -25.23 -1.88
CA GLY A 96 4.33 -24.13 -2.19
C GLY A 96 3.90 -22.78 -1.59
N VAL A 97 2.59 -22.57 -1.42
CA VAL A 97 2.01 -21.31 -0.95
C VAL A 97 2.54 -20.89 0.43
N PRO A 98 2.57 -21.74 1.48
CA PRO A 98 3.00 -21.32 2.82
C PRO A 98 4.44 -20.77 2.85
N LYS A 99 5.35 -21.40 2.10
CA LYS A 99 6.76 -20.96 2.02
C LYS A 99 6.89 -19.60 1.34
N ARG A 100 6.12 -19.36 0.28
CA ARG A 100 6.12 -18.09 -0.46
C ARG A 100 5.42 -16.98 0.32
N MET A 101 4.29 -17.28 0.97
CA MET A 101 3.62 -16.36 1.89
C MET A 101 4.55 -15.90 3.00
N LYS A 102 5.30 -16.81 3.64
CA LYS A 102 6.30 -16.44 4.66
C LYS A 102 7.39 -15.51 4.12
N LYS A 103 7.84 -15.73 2.87
CA LYS A 103 8.83 -14.87 2.21
C LYS A 103 8.24 -13.49 1.92
N LEU A 104 7.04 -13.41 1.35
CA LEU A 104 6.36 -12.15 1.04
C LEU A 104 5.99 -11.37 2.30
N ALA A 105 5.55 -12.02 3.36
CA ALA A 105 5.31 -11.37 4.65
C ALA A 105 6.60 -10.75 5.21
N ARG A 106 7.72 -11.48 5.20
CA ARG A 106 9.03 -10.92 5.60
C ARG A 106 9.43 -9.73 4.74
N MET A 107 9.23 -9.85 3.43
CA MET A 107 9.48 -8.77 2.47
C MET A 107 8.66 -7.53 2.81
N PHE A 108 7.36 -7.69 3.06
CA PHE A 108 6.43 -6.62 3.43
C PHE A 108 6.86 -5.89 4.71
N TYR A 109 7.08 -6.62 5.81
CA TYR A 109 7.50 -5.98 7.07
C TYR A 109 8.89 -5.33 6.99
N GLY A 110 9.80 -5.88 6.17
CA GLY A 110 11.07 -5.23 5.87
C GLY A 110 10.90 -3.91 5.09
N ARG A 111 9.93 -3.85 4.17
CA ARG A 111 9.56 -2.62 3.43
C ARG A 111 8.98 -1.57 4.38
N ILE A 112 8.06 -1.95 5.27
CA ILE A 112 7.52 -1.06 6.29
C ILE A 112 8.66 -0.40 7.08
N ALA A 113 9.58 -1.20 7.63
CA ALA A 113 10.68 -0.67 8.42
C ALA A 113 11.57 0.30 7.63
N ALA A 114 11.86 -0.03 6.36
CA ALA A 114 12.68 0.83 5.50
C ALA A 114 11.98 2.14 5.12
N TYR A 115 10.67 2.10 4.81
CA TYR A 115 9.90 3.26 4.40
C TYR A 115 9.58 4.17 5.59
N GLU A 116 9.27 3.62 6.76
CA GLU A 116 9.15 4.39 8.01
C GLU A 116 10.44 5.15 8.33
N ALA A 117 11.60 4.48 8.25
CA ALA A 117 12.89 5.11 8.48
C ALA A 117 13.19 6.23 7.46
N ALA A 118 12.79 6.03 6.20
CA ALA A 118 12.94 7.03 5.15
C ALA A 118 12.02 8.25 5.35
N PHE A 119 10.77 8.05 5.77
CA PHE A 119 9.89 9.16 6.13
C PHE A 119 10.40 9.92 7.35
N ALA A 120 10.90 9.22 8.37
CA ALA A 120 11.48 9.86 9.56
C ALA A 120 12.72 10.72 9.24
N ALA A 121 13.43 10.41 8.15
CA ALA A 121 14.53 11.24 7.66
C ALA A 121 14.06 12.50 6.90
N GLU A 122 12.76 12.62 6.59
CA GLU A 122 12.13 13.74 5.88
C GLU A 122 12.86 14.13 4.57
N THR A 123 13.43 13.14 3.87
CA THR A 123 14.15 13.34 2.60
C THR A 123 13.61 12.39 1.54
N GLN A 124 13.28 12.94 0.37
CA GLN A 124 12.82 12.14 -0.76
C GLN A 124 13.92 11.21 -1.28
N GLU A 125 15.19 11.59 -1.12
CA GLU A 125 16.36 10.82 -1.54
C GLU A 125 16.48 9.50 -0.76
N ALA A 126 16.28 9.52 0.57
CA ALA A 126 16.30 8.32 1.39
C ALA A 126 15.18 7.36 0.99
N PHE A 127 14.00 7.92 0.68
CA PHE A 127 12.85 7.13 0.24
C PHE A 127 13.06 6.56 -1.16
N ALA A 128 13.61 7.33 -2.10
CA ALA A 128 13.97 6.88 -3.43
C ALA A 128 15.02 5.75 -3.41
N ALA A 129 16.00 5.83 -2.50
CA ALA A 129 16.98 4.75 -2.31
C ALA A 129 16.32 3.47 -1.77
N ALA A 130 15.38 3.58 -0.83
CA ALA A 130 14.60 2.45 -0.33
C ALA A 130 13.72 1.83 -1.43
N LEU A 131 13.07 2.65 -2.24
CA LEU A 131 12.28 2.23 -3.39
C LEU A 131 13.13 1.50 -4.43
N THR A 132 14.30 2.03 -4.78
CA THR A 132 15.23 1.39 -5.73
C THR A 132 15.61 -0.01 -5.25
N ARG A 133 16.05 -0.14 -3.99
CA ARG A 133 16.41 -1.44 -3.42
C ARG A 133 15.26 -2.46 -3.42
N ASN A 134 14.02 -2.02 -3.25
CA ASN A 134 12.88 -2.92 -3.10
C ASN A 134 12.21 -3.27 -4.44
N VAL A 135 12.09 -2.30 -5.35
CA VAL A 135 11.32 -2.41 -6.60
C VAL A 135 12.22 -2.74 -7.79
N ARG A 136 13.40 -2.14 -7.86
CA ARG A 136 14.38 -2.30 -8.95
C ARG A 136 15.77 -2.63 -8.40
N PRO A 137 15.93 -3.73 -7.63
CA PRO A 137 17.23 -4.12 -7.06
C PRO A 137 18.28 -4.44 -8.14
N ASP A 138 17.85 -4.63 -9.38
CA ASP A 138 18.69 -4.83 -10.57
C ASP A 138 19.40 -3.56 -11.05
N LEU A 139 18.98 -2.38 -10.58
CA LEU A 139 19.55 -1.10 -10.97
C LEU A 139 20.34 -0.47 -9.82
N GLU A 140 21.54 0.05 -10.14
CA GLU A 140 22.28 0.93 -9.23
C GLU A 140 21.58 2.29 -9.07
N PHE A 141 21.03 2.81 -10.17
CA PHE A 141 20.24 4.03 -10.21
C PHE A 141 18.95 3.81 -11.00
N TRP A 142 17.82 4.08 -10.37
CA TRP A 142 16.50 4.00 -10.99
C TRP A 142 15.89 5.40 -11.14
N PRO A 143 15.82 5.96 -12.36
CA PRO A 143 15.25 7.30 -12.58
C PRO A 143 13.80 7.47 -12.09
N GLY A 144 13.01 6.39 -12.12
CA GLY A 144 11.62 6.39 -11.64
C GLY A 144 11.47 6.40 -10.11
N ALA A 145 12.56 6.20 -9.36
CA ALA A 145 12.52 6.20 -7.90
C ALA A 145 12.20 7.59 -7.33
N ALA A 146 12.77 8.65 -7.92
CA ALA A 146 12.56 10.03 -7.47
C ALA A 146 11.09 10.48 -7.62
N PRO A 147 10.44 10.35 -8.80
CA PRO A 147 9.03 10.74 -8.92
C PRO A 147 8.10 9.85 -8.11
N LEU A 148 8.43 8.56 -7.93
CA LEU A 148 7.65 7.68 -7.04
C LEU A 148 7.83 8.04 -5.56
N ALA A 149 9.00 8.52 -5.15
CA ALA A 149 9.21 9.06 -3.80
C ALA A 149 8.41 10.34 -3.60
N ALA A 150 8.44 11.28 -4.55
CA ALA A 150 7.62 12.49 -4.51
C ALA A 150 6.12 12.16 -4.38
N TYR A 151 5.64 11.18 -5.17
CA TYR A 151 4.29 10.64 -5.03
C TYR A 151 4.01 10.10 -3.62
N ALA A 152 4.93 9.33 -3.03
CA ALA A 152 4.75 8.77 -1.70
C ALA A 152 4.66 9.84 -0.61
N PHE A 153 5.43 10.93 -0.72
CA PHE A 153 5.34 12.07 0.20
C PHE A 153 4.02 12.82 0.04
N GLU A 154 3.59 13.09 -1.20
CA GLU A 154 2.30 13.74 -1.43
C GLU A 154 1.13 12.87 -0.92
N ALA A 155 1.21 11.55 -1.13
CA ALA A 155 0.24 10.61 -0.59
C ALA A 155 0.24 10.62 0.94
N ARG A 156 1.41 10.60 1.58
CA ARG A 156 1.55 10.70 3.05
C ARG A 156 0.85 11.96 3.57
N ASP A 157 1.17 13.11 2.98
CA ASP A 157 0.66 14.40 3.43
C ASP A 157 -0.86 14.53 3.19
N GLY A 158 -1.33 14.07 2.03
CA GLY A 158 -2.75 14.03 1.69
C GLY A 158 -3.56 13.10 2.60
N LEU A 159 -3.02 11.92 2.93
CA LEU A 159 -3.64 10.99 3.87
C LEU A 159 -3.66 11.57 5.29
N ALA A 160 -2.59 12.25 5.72
CA ALA A 160 -2.50 12.92 7.02
C ALA A 160 -3.56 14.02 7.20
N ALA A 161 -3.99 14.65 6.10
CA ALA A 161 -5.03 15.68 6.11
C ALA A 161 -6.47 15.14 6.28
N LEU A 162 -6.70 13.84 6.04
CA LEU A 162 -8.03 13.23 6.24
C LEU A 162 -8.37 13.13 7.73
N SER A 163 -9.62 13.38 8.11
CA SER A 163 -10.06 13.19 9.49
C SER A 163 -10.22 11.70 9.83
N ASP A 164 -10.13 11.37 11.11
CA ASP A 164 -10.39 10.00 11.58
C ASP A 164 -11.83 9.55 11.25
N GLU A 165 -12.80 10.47 11.18
CA GLU A 165 -14.17 10.15 10.77
C GLU A 165 -14.32 9.91 9.26
N GLU A 166 -13.49 10.54 8.42
CA GLU A 166 -13.44 10.24 6.99
C GLU A 166 -12.91 8.81 6.78
N LEU A 167 -11.80 8.48 7.44
CA LEU A 167 -11.21 7.14 7.35
C LEU A 167 -12.15 6.06 7.92
N ALA A 168 -12.82 6.35 9.04
CA ALA A 168 -13.79 5.42 9.65
C ALA A 168 -15.06 5.21 8.79
N ARG A 169 -15.32 6.07 7.80
CA ARG A 169 -16.40 5.89 6.81
C ARG A 169 -15.93 5.18 5.52
N GLY A 170 -14.64 4.89 5.42
CA GLY A 170 -14.05 4.24 4.26
C GLY A 170 -13.55 5.21 3.19
N ASP A 171 -13.45 6.51 3.50
CA ASP A 171 -12.98 7.51 2.57
C ASP A 171 -11.44 7.61 2.64
N ILE A 172 -10.76 6.90 1.75
CA ILE A 172 -9.32 7.05 1.52
C ILE A 172 -9.06 7.53 0.09
N ARG A 173 -8.11 8.46 -0.08
CA ARG A 173 -7.81 9.05 -1.39
C ARG A 173 -6.30 9.13 -1.57
N PHE A 174 -5.85 8.69 -2.73
CA PHE A 174 -4.45 8.77 -3.16
C PHE A 174 -4.31 9.81 -4.28
N PRO A 175 -3.15 10.44 -4.41
CA PRO A 175 -2.91 11.39 -5.50
C PRO A 175 -2.94 10.69 -6.86
N ASP A 176 -3.15 11.50 -7.91
CA ASP A 176 -3.00 11.05 -9.29
C ASP A 176 -1.51 11.13 -9.69
N ALA A 177 -0.89 9.98 -9.90
CA ALA A 177 0.51 9.86 -10.27
C ALA A 177 0.81 10.46 -11.65
N GLU A 178 -0.15 10.44 -12.59
CA GLU A 178 0.05 11.01 -13.93
C GLU A 178 0.19 12.54 -13.83
N ARG A 179 -0.67 13.18 -13.02
CA ARG A 179 -0.58 14.62 -12.73
C ARG A 179 0.80 14.98 -12.16
N LEU A 180 1.32 14.17 -11.24
CA LEU A 180 2.62 14.40 -10.62
C LEU A 180 3.78 14.21 -11.58
N ALA A 181 3.69 13.20 -12.46
CA ALA A 181 4.70 12.96 -13.48
C ALA A 181 4.83 14.15 -14.46
N LEU A 182 3.69 14.74 -14.86
CA LEU A 182 3.64 15.89 -15.75
C LEU A 182 4.17 17.17 -15.10
N SER A 183 3.93 17.36 -13.80
CA SER A 183 4.35 18.56 -13.06
C SER A 183 5.87 18.62 -12.82
N GLN A 184 6.57 17.48 -12.86
CA GLN A 184 8.04 17.41 -12.73
C GLN A 184 8.79 17.57 -14.06
N THR A 185 8.07 17.56 -15.19
CA THR A 185 8.67 17.71 -16.54
C THR A 185 8.57 19.14 -17.08
N ALA A 186 7.90 20.05 -16.37
CA ALA A 186 7.73 21.46 -16.71
C ALA A 186 8.66 22.35 -15.87
#